data_AF-G4ZA51-F1
#
_entry.id   AF-G4ZA51-F1
#
_cell.length_a   1.000
_cell.length_b   1.000
_cell.length_c   1.000
_cell.angle_alpha   90.00
_cell.angle_beta   90.00
_cell.angle_gamma   90.00
#
_symmetry.space_group_name_H-M   'P 1'
#
loop_
_entity.id
_entity.type
_entity.pdbx_description
1 polymer ?
#
loop_
_entity_poly.entity_id
_entity_poly.type
_entity_poly.pdbx_seq_one_letter_code
_entity_poly.pdbx_strand_id
1 'polypeptide(L)'
;MAMCTLILTQEPQVERMSLLNAALFAIYLLSALGCDASALTNYPDQGRISLPNLRHSNTALQRRVLKSKDADNVDTKGDIERAYIPGLSPIAGAVSKISPSAQKLANKLWLQSKTDPELVFNVLHLGEAAAKLDNNPRFLLWLKYVDMYANLKFRSFSDHQIVVLLRKSHSDEKLVTLSQSLRRIPARKNLAEMMQRYLIEDSASSRPLLIAAWRESLETPDEVFKILYPNGATLPADKLPDNSQFLQWFKYTETYWPVDTRDLSTFKFLEQKFGDSDMHIALLFQAVKQRQELETLGDSLQSLLFNTWVDKKFTPGFVQSQLALPWGIAIFKLGKGDVFYRALEEYTIHYTGKLGGKEVLKTVRGLFANDKPDEALAIATNLARNQ
;
A
#
# COMPACT_ATOMS: atom_id res chain seq x y z
N MET A 1 9.20 59.17 -14.37
CA MET A 1 8.16 58.33 -14.99
C MET A 1 8.78 56.97 -15.27
N ALA A 2 8.31 55.81 -14.82
CA ALA A 2 7.21 55.42 -13.95
C ALA A 2 7.53 54.00 -13.42
N MET A 3 6.97 53.65 -12.26
CA MET A 3 7.05 52.37 -11.56
C MET A 3 6.45 51.19 -12.35
N CYS A 4 6.87 49.96 -12.04
CA CYS A 4 5.93 48.85 -11.82
C CYS A 4 6.51 47.80 -10.86
N THR A 5 5.87 47.73 -9.70
CA THR A 5 6.05 46.81 -8.57
C THR A 5 5.38 45.47 -8.90
N LEU A 6 6.03 44.33 -8.63
CA LEU A 6 5.38 43.02 -8.62
C LEU A 6 5.46 42.44 -7.21
N ILE A 7 4.32 42.48 -6.52
CA ILE A 7 4.07 41.90 -5.20
C ILE A 7 3.82 40.40 -5.41
N LEU A 8 4.71 39.55 -4.90
CA LEU A 8 4.41 38.14 -4.68
C LEU A 8 3.72 38.02 -3.32
N THR A 9 2.41 37.85 -3.34
CA THR A 9 1.61 37.52 -2.16
C THR A 9 1.94 36.10 -1.71
N GLN A 10 2.67 36.00 -0.60
CA GLN A 10 2.83 34.78 0.19
C GLN A 10 1.49 34.47 0.86
N GLU A 11 0.82 33.39 0.46
CA GLU A 11 -0.34 32.85 1.20
C GLU A 11 0.09 32.43 2.62
N PRO A 12 -0.68 32.77 3.67
CA PRO A 12 -0.31 32.44 5.03
C PRO A 12 -0.53 30.96 5.34
N GLN A 13 0.47 30.34 5.99
CA GLN A 13 0.51 28.95 6.49
C GLN A 13 -0.73 28.49 7.28
N VAL A 14 -1.57 29.43 7.71
CA VAL A 14 -2.82 29.19 8.44
C VAL A 14 -3.87 28.48 7.57
N GLU A 15 -3.94 28.77 6.26
CA GLU A 15 -4.90 28.09 5.36
C GLU A 15 -4.51 26.64 5.08
N ARG A 16 -3.22 26.31 5.02
CA ARG A 16 -2.74 24.93 4.85
C ARG A 16 -3.06 24.05 6.06
N MET A 17 -3.01 24.63 7.26
CA MET A 17 -3.32 23.94 8.51
C MET A 17 -4.83 23.73 8.68
N SER A 18 -5.66 24.66 8.19
CA SER A 18 -7.12 24.51 8.07
C SER A 18 -7.50 23.36 7.12
N LEU A 19 -6.85 23.27 5.96
CA LEU A 19 -7.09 22.21 4.97
C LEU A 19 -6.65 20.82 5.46
N LEU A 20 -5.55 20.73 6.20
CA LEU A 20 -5.10 19.48 6.84
C LEU A 20 -6.10 18.99 7.90
N ASN A 21 -6.63 19.90 8.72
CA ASN A 21 -7.66 19.56 9.70
C ASN A 21 -8.99 19.15 9.04
N ALA A 22 -9.37 19.78 7.92
CA ALA A 22 -10.54 19.39 7.14
C ALA A 22 -10.38 18.01 6.48
N ALA A 23 -9.18 17.66 6.01
CA ALA A 23 -8.88 16.34 5.44
C ALA A 23 -8.93 15.23 6.51
N LEU A 24 -8.42 15.50 7.71
CA LEU A 24 -8.53 14.59 8.86
C LEU A 24 -10.01 14.36 9.27
N PHE A 25 -10.85 15.39 9.15
CA PHE A 25 -12.29 15.31 9.39
C PHE A 25 -13.02 14.39 8.38
N ALA A 26 -12.66 14.46 7.10
CA ALA A 26 -13.30 13.66 6.04
C ALA A 26 -12.98 12.17 6.16
N ILE A 27 -11.75 11.84 6.59
CA ILE A 27 -11.31 10.45 6.80
C ILE A 27 -12.05 9.81 7.99
N TYR A 28 -12.33 10.59 9.04
CA TYR A 28 -13.05 10.10 10.22
C TYR A 28 -14.58 9.97 10.00
N LEU A 29 -15.17 10.75 9.10
CA LEU A 29 -16.59 10.60 8.72
C LEU A 29 -16.86 9.34 7.87
N LEU A 30 -15.88 8.90 7.09
CA LEU A 30 -15.99 7.69 6.26
C LEU A 30 -15.90 6.39 7.06
N SER A 31 -15.21 6.38 8.20
CA SER A 31 -15.18 5.22 9.10
C SER A 31 -16.43 5.09 9.97
N ALA A 32 -17.22 6.16 10.13
CA ALA A 32 -18.42 6.19 10.96
C ALA A 32 -19.73 5.85 10.22
N LEU A 33 -19.71 5.66 8.89
CA LEU A 33 -20.89 5.23 8.09
C LEU A 33 -20.89 3.74 7.74
N GLY A 34 -19.94 2.96 8.28
CA GLY A 34 -19.94 1.50 8.18
C GLY A 34 -20.81 0.85 9.24
N CYS A 35 -22.14 1.02 9.18
CA CYS A 35 -23.09 0.19 9.91
C CYS A 35 -24.14 -0.38 8.94
N ASP A 36 -24.11 -1.72 8.87
CA ASP A 36 -25.17 -2.65 8.51
C ASP A 36 -26.00 -2.39 7.23
N ALA A 37 -25.55 -3.01 6.13
CA ALA A 37 -26.43 -3.49 5.08
C ALA A 37 -26.13 -4.97 4.80
N SER A 38 -26.41 -5.82 5.79
CA SER A 38 -26.44 -7.29 5.64
C SER A 38 -27.75 -7.83 6.18
N ALA A 39 -28.87 -7.35 5.63
CA ALA A 39 -30.17 -7.97 5.78
C ALA A 39 -31.06 -7.54 4.61
N LEU A 40 -31.95 -8.44 4.18
CA LEU A 40 -32.92 -8.38 3.08
C LEU A 40 -32.35 -8.84 1.71
N THR A 41 -32.74 -9.96 1.09
CA THR A 41 -33.77 -10.98 1.35
C THR A 41 -33.49 -12.18 0.43
N ASN A 42 -33.77 -13.39 0.93
CA ASN A 42 -33.71 -14.66 0.19
C ASN A 42 -35.15 -15.15 -0.09
N TYR A 43 -35.36 -15.77 -1.28
CA TYR A 43 -36.43 -16.72 -1.70
C TYR A 43 -37.87 -16.18 -2.03
N PRO A 44 -38.75 -16.90 -2.77
CA PRO A 44 -38.61 -17.73 -4.00
C PRO A 44 -39.76 -17.62 -5.06
N ASP A 45 -39.47 -18.10 -6.27
CA ASP A 45 -40.28 -18.90 -7.23
C ASP A 45 -41.62 -18.43 -7.89
N GLN A 46 -41.77 -18.90 -9.14
CA GLN A 46 -42.96 -19.09 -10.00
C GLN A 46 -43.52 -17.97 -10.90
N GLY A 47 -43.56 -18.28 -12.21
CA GLY A 47 -44.35 -17.55 -13.20
C GLY A 47 -44.11 -17.99 -14.65
N ARG A 48 -44.44 -19.24 -15.01
CA ARG A 48 -44.65 -19.64 -16.41
C ARG A 48 -45.87 -18.89 -16.96
N ILE A 49 -45.71 -18.06 -18.00
CA ILE A 49 -46.79 -17.76 -18.97
C ILE A 49 -46.20 -17.66 -20.38
N SER A 50 -46.95 -18.25 -21.30
CA SER A 50 -46.67 -18.69 -22.66
C SER A 50 -46.46 -17.60 -23.73
N LEU A 51 -45.85 -18.04 -24.84
CA LEU A 51 -45.78 -17.38 -26.16
C LEU A 51 -47.17 -17.04 -26.75
N PRO A 52 -47.17 -16.15 -27.75
CA PRO A 52 -47.85 -16.46 -29.01
C PRO A 52 -46.90 -16.53 -30.21
N ASN A 53 -47.18 -17.52 -31.05
CA ASN A 53 -46.64 -17.75 -32.37
C ASN A 53 -46.83 -16.56 -33.33
N LEU A 54 -45.84 -16.32 -34.18
CA LEU A 54 -46.07 -15.80 -35.53
C LEU A 54 -45.25 -16.62 -36.54
N ARG A 55 -46.01 -17.30 -37.38
CA ARG A 55 -45.62 -18.21 -38.45
C ARG A 55 -45.62 -17.41 -39.76
N HIS A 56 -44.54 -17.49 -40.54
CA HIS A 56 -44.50 -17.48 -42.02
C HIS A 56 -43.01 -17.57 -42.45
N SER A 57 -42.50 -18.76 -42.77
CA SER A 57 -42.40 -19.37 -44.12
C SER A 57 -41.39 -18.68 -45.06
N ASN A 58 -40.21 -19.28 -45.26
CA ASN A 58 -39.85 -19.95 -46.53
C ASN A 58 -38.44 -20.58 -46.52
N THR A 59 -38.43 -21.91 -46.56
CA THR A 59 -37.64 -22.81 -47.45
C THR A 59 -36.26 -22.38 -47.96
N ALA A 60 -35.22 -23.06 -47.48
CA ALA A 60 -34.27 -23.83 -48.32
C ALA A 60 -33.37 -24.69 -47.41
N LEU A 61 -33.73 -25.96 -47.24
CA LEU A 61 -32.91 -26.96 -46.55
C LEU A 61 -32.37 -27.98 -47.56
N GLN A 62 -31.13 -28.40 -47.29
CA GLN A 62 -30.50 -29.68 -47.64
C GLN A 62 -29.90 -29.84 -49.04
N ARG A 63 -28.56 -29.95 -49.07
CA ARG A 63 -27.86 -31.23 -49.27
C ARG A 63 -26.34 -31.08 -49.13
N ARG A 64 -25.76 -31.66 -48.07
CA ARG A 64 -24.71 -32.70 -48.18
C ARG A 64 -24.36 -33.23 -46.79
N VAL A 65 -24.89 -34.41 -46.54
CA VAL A 65 -24.40 -35.37 -45.54
C VAL A 65 -23.30 -36.18 -46.23
N LEU A 66 -22.13 -36.28 -45.59
CA LEU A 66 -21.26 -37.45 -45.63
C LEU A 66 -20.65 -37.61 -44.22
N LYS A 67 -20.60 -38.86 -43.76
CA LYS A 67 -20.52 -39.29 -42.36
C LYS A 67 -19.39 -40.33 -42.22
N SER A 68 -18.53 -40.21 -41.21
CA SER A 68 -17.96 -41.29 -40.36
C SER A 68 -16.90 -40.66 -39.40
N LYS A 69 -17.06 -40.64 -38.06
CA LYS A 69 -16.76 -41.70 -37.05
C LYS A 69 -15.27 -42.11 -37.06
N ASP A 70 -14.49 -42.19 -35.96
CA ASP A 70 -14.66 -42.22 -34.50
C ASP A 70 -13.32 -41.70 -33.88
N ALA A 71 -13.29 -40.86 -32.82
CA ALA A 71 -13.10 -41.16 -31.38
C ALA A 71 -11.74 -40.65 -30.80
N ASP A 72 -11.86 -40.12 -29.58
CA ASP A 72 -10.86 -39.96 -28.50
C ASP A 72 -9.74 -38.91 -28.58
N ASN A 73 -10.06 -37.71 -28.08
CA ASN A 73 -9.48 -37.08 -26.88
C ASN A 73 -9.89 -35.60 -26.85
N VAL A 74 -10.92 -35.26 -26.10
CA VAL A 74 -11.26 -33.84 -25.85
C VAL A 74 -10.45 -33.39 -24.63
N ASP A 75 -9.21 -32.99 -24.92
CA ASP A 75 -8.59 -31.90 -24.18
C ASP A 75 -9.50 -30.68 -24.32
N THR A 76 -9.89 -30.09 -23.19
CA THR A 76 -10.72 -28.88 -23.15
C THR A 76 -9.86 -27.68 -23.57
N LYS A 77 -9.53 -27.61 -24.86
CA LYS A 77 -8.71 -26.60 -25.50
C LYS A 77 -9.35 -26.29 -26.85
N GLY A 78 -10.31 -25.36 -26.89
CA GLY A 78 -11.00 -25.12 -28.17
C GLY A 78 -12.07 -24.04 -28.29
N ASP A 79 -12.48 -23.33 -27.23
CA ASP A 79 -13.69 -22.50 -27.37
C ASP A 79 -13.45 -20.98 -27.55
N ILE A 80 -12.19 -20.51 -27.46
CA ILE A 80 -11.86 -19.09 -27.73
C ILE A 80 -11.39 -18.88 -29.18
N GLU A 81 -10.92 -19.92 -29.88
CA GLU A 81 -10.36 -19.79 -31.23
C GLU A 81 -11.41 -19.64 -32.36
N ARG A 82 -12.72 -19.65 -32.05
CA ARG A 82 -13.79 -19.49 -33.06
C ARG A 82 -14.69 -18.26 -32.92
N ALA A 83 -14.50 -17.43 -31.90
CA ALA A 83 -15.21 -16.16 -31.83
C ALA A 83 -14.52 -15.13 -32.73
N TYR A 84 -15.19 -14.66 -33.79
CA TYR A 84 -14.72 -13.51 -34.55
C TYR A 84 -14.75 -12.28 -33.65
N ILE A 85 -13.58 -11.89 -33.14
CA ILE A 85 -13.42 -10.66 -32.38
C ILE A 85 -12.76 -9.62 -33.28
N PRO A 86 -13.44 -8.50 -33.60
CA PRO A 86 -12.88 -7.42 -34.39
C PRO A 86 -11.51 -6.99 -33.84
N GLY A 87 -10.49 -7.03 -34.69
CA GLY A 87 -9.12 -6.70 -34.33
C GLY A 87 -8.22 -7.89 -33.94
N LEU A 88 -8.73 -9.11 -33.75
CA LEU A 88 -7.91 -10.27 -33.33
C LEU A 88 -7.74 -11.37 -34.39
N SER A 89 -8.69 -11.50 -35.32
CA SER A 89 -8.68 -12.54 -36.37
C SER A 89 -7.46 -12.52 -37.32
N PRO A 90 -6.75 -11.39 -37.56
CA PRO A 90 -5.50 -11.39 -38.34
C PRO A 90 -4.22 -11.54 -37.50
N ILE A 91 -4.29 -11.59 -36.16
CA ILE A 91 -3.14 -11.29 -35.28
C ILE A 91 -2.42 -12.52 -34.74
N ALA A 92 -3.09 -13.67 -34.63
CA ALA A 92 -2.47 -14.91 -34.13
C ALA A 92 -1.18 -15.28 -34.91
N GLY A 93 -1.17 -15.06 -36.23
CA GLY A 93 -0.01 -15.30 -37.10
C GLY A 93 1.06 -14.20 -37.10
N ALA A 94 0.72 -12.96 -36.70
CA ALA A 94 1.68 -11.85 -36.64
C ALA A 94 2.47 -11.84 -35.32
N VAL A 95 1.84 -12.22 -34.20
CA VAL A 95 2.47 -12.24 -32.88
C VAL A 95 3.46 -13.40 -32.72
N SER A 96 3.32 -14.48 -33.48
CA SER A 96 4.27 -15.60 -33.47
C SER A 96 5.65 -15.21 -34.03
N LYS A 97 5.74 -14.13 -34.81
CA LYS A 97 6.99 -13.60 -35.38
C LYS A 97 7.36 -12.32 -34.63
N ILE A 98 8.33 -12.40 -33.71
CA ILE A 98 8.84 -11.28 -32.89
C ILE A 98 9.71 -10.33 -33.75
N SER A 99 9.20 -9.87 -34.91
CA SER A 99 9.84 -8.83 -35.70
C SER A 99 9.30 -7.45 -35.30
N PRO A 100 10.11 -6.37 -35.33
CA PRO A 100 9.63 -5.02 -35.06
C PRO A 100 8.43 -4.61 -35.93
N SER A 101 8.41 -5.05 -37.20
CA SER A 101 7.32 -4.78 -38.14
C SER A 101 6.01 -5.44 -37.72
N ALA A 102 6.06 -6.70 -37.28
CA ALA A 102 4.89 -7.42 -36.80
C ALA A 102 4.33 -6.82 -35.51
N GLN A 103 5.20 -6.42 -34.57
CA GLN A 103 4.78 -5.71 -33.36
C GLN A 103 4.09 -4.37 -33.66
N LYS A 104 4.64 -3.59 -34.60
CA LYS A 104 4.05 -2.32 -35.03
C LYS A 104 2.68 -2.53 -35.68
N LEU A 105 2.54 -3.56 -36.51
CA LEU A 105 1.26 -3.91 -37.15
C LEU A 105 0.22 -4.36 -36.11
N ALA A 106 0.60 -5.25 -35.17
CA ALA A 106 -0.29 -5.72 -34.12
C ALA A 106 -0.84 -4.55 -33.28
N ASN A 107 0.04 -3.68 -32.78
CA ASN A 107 -0.36 -2.49 -32.03
C ASN A 107 -1.29 -1.56 -32.82
N LYS A 108 -1.01 -1.35 -34.12
CA LYS A 108 -1.87 -0.54 -34.99
C LYS A 108 -3.28 -1.14 -35.09
N LEU A 109 -3.39 -2.44 -35.31
CA LEU A 109 -4.67 -3.13 -35.47
C LEU A 109 -5.48 -3.16 -34.17
N TRP A 110 -4.82 -3.47 -33.04
CA TRP A 110 -5.46 -3.45 -31.73
C TRP A 110 -5.99 -2.05 -31.40
N LEU A 111 -5.19 -1.00 -31.67
CA LEU A 111 -5.57 0.38 -31.41
C LEU A 111 -6.70 0.87 -32.31
N GLN A 112 -6.67 0.53 -33.61
CA GLN A 112 -7.76 0.83 -34.55
C GLN A 112 -9.09 0.22 -34.10
N SER A 113 -9.02 -1.00 -33.57
CA SER A 113 -10.19 -1.74 -33.07
C SER A 113 -10.53 -1.38 -31.62
N LYS A 114 -9.73 -0.53 -30.96
CA LYS A 114 -9.85 -0.16 -29.54
C LYS A 114 -10.00 -1.40 -28.63
N THR A 115 -9.17 -2.41 -28.90
CA THR A 115 -9.25 -3.72 -28.24
C THR A 115 -8.94 -3.57 -26.76
N ASP A 116 -9.73 -4.17 -25.88
CA ASP A 116 -9.45 -4.08 -24.44
C ASP A 116 -8.08 -4.71 -24.09
N PRO A 117 -7.23 -4.05 -23.27
CA PRO A 117 -5.92 -4.60 -22.92
C PRO A 117 -5.96 -5.95 -22.17
N GLU A 118 -6.98 -6.23 -21.36
CA GLU A 118 -7.16 -7.56 -20.73
C GLU A 118 -7.41 -8.64 -21.79
N LEU A 119 -8.16 -8.31 -22.85
CA LEU A 119 -8.36 -9.22 -23.96
C LEU A 119 -7.05 -9.48 -24.74
N VAL A 120 -6.27 -8.44 -25.00
CA VAL A 120 -4.95 -8.60 -25.65
C VAL A 120 -4.00 -9.41 -24.74
N PHE A 121 -4.05 -9.22 -23.43
CA PHE A 121 -3.27 -10.00 -22.46
C PHE A 121 -3.56 -11.51 -22.58
N ASN A 122 -4.84 -11.86 -22.68
CA ASN A 122 -5.29 -13.24 -22.85
C ASN A 122 -4.86 -13.84 -24.20
N VAL A 123 -5.01 -13.08 -25.30
CA VAL A 123 -4.57 -13.52 -26.64
C VAL A 123 -3.07 -13.75 -26.72
N LEU A 124 -2.28 -12.99 -25.94
CA LEU A 124 -0.84 -13.17 -25.85
C LEU A 124 -0.43 -14.32 -24.92
N HIS A 125 -1.40 -15.03 -24.33
CA HIS A 125 -1.21 -16.11 -23.37
C HIS A 125 -0.39 -15.67 -22.15
N LEU A 126 -0.49 -14.39 -21.78
CA LEU A 126 0.29 -13.82 -20.67
C LEU A 126 -0.29 -14.20 -19.31
N GLY A 127 -1.53 -14.68 -19.26
CA GLY A 127 -2.18 -15.19 -18.05
C GLY A 127 -1.92 -16.67 -17.76
N GLU A 128 -1.17 -17.37 -18.60
CA GLU A 128 -0.87 -18.78 -18.34
C GLU A 128 0.15 -18.91 -17.20
N ALA A 129 -0.10 -19.78 -16.22
CA ALA A 129 0.78 -19.94 -15.07
C ALA A 129 2.21 -20.36 -15.45
N ALA A 130 2.44 -20.95 -16.63
CA ALA A 130 3.76 -21.30 -17.14
C ALA A 130 4.50 -20.13 -17.82
N ALA A 131 3.81 -19.02 -18.11
CA ALA A 131 4.41 -17.87 -18.77
C ALA A 131 5.57 -17.30 -17.95
N LYS A 132 6.68 -17.04 -18.62
CA LYS A 132 7.73 -16.15 -18.13
C LYS A 132 7.30 -14.72 -18.45
N LEU A 133 7.37 -13.81 -17.50
CA LEU A 133 7.00 -12.41 -17.72
C LEU A 133 8.23 -11.50 -17.81
N ASP A 134 9.26 -11.84 -17.05
CA ASP A 134 10.56 -11.20 -17.11
C ASP A 134 11.20 -11.42 -18.49
N ASN A 135 11.68 -10.33 -19.09
CA ASN A 135 12.29 -10.33 -20.42
C ASN A 135 11.44 -10.96 -21.54
N ASN A 136 10.12 -11.12 -21.35
CA ASN A 136 9.25 -11.70 -22.36
C ASN A 136 8.85 -10.63 -23.41
N PRO A 137 9.24 -10.78 -24.69
CA PRO A 137 8.89 -9.81 -25.73
C PRO A 137 7.38 -9.61 -25.93
N ARG A 138 6.56 -10.63 -25.65
CA ARG A 138 5.09 -10.51 -25.70
C ARG A 138 4.56 -9.64 -24.56
N PHE A 139 5.13 -9.77 -23.37
CA PHE A 139 4.76 -8.94 -22.23
C PHE A 139 5.17 -7.47 -22.47
N LEU A 140 6.37 -7.23 -23.01
CA LEU A 140 6.81 -5.89 -23.39
C LEU A 140 5.96 -5.28 -24.52
N LEU A 141 5.56 -6.09 -25.50
CA LEU A 141 4.62 -5.69 -26.54
C LEU A 141 3.27 -5.28 -25.93
N TRP A 142 2.76 -6.07 -24.99
CA TRP A 142 1.52 -5.78 -24.28
C TRP A 142 1.59 -4.49 -23.45
N LEU A 143 2.66 -4.28 -22.68
CA LEU A 143 2.85 -3.03 -21.93
C LEU A 143 2.87 -1.81 -22.87
N LYS A 144 3.55 -1.92 -24.01
CA LYS A 144 3.54 -0.86 -25.03
C LYS A 144 2.14 -0.63 -25.59
N TYR A 145 1.35 -1.68 -25.78
CA TYR A 145 -0.03 -1.55 -26.20
C TYR A 145 -0.87 -0.82 -25.14
N VAL A 146 -0.71 -1.17 -23.86
CA VAL A 146 -1.38 -0.50 -22.73
C VAL A 146 -1.07 1.00 -22.73
N ASP A 147 0.19 1.40 -22.91
CA ASP A 147 0.57 2.81 -23.01
C ASP A 147 -0.15 3.52 -24.17
N MET A 148 -0.21 2.88 -25.35
CA MET A 148 -0.88 3.43 -26.52
C MET A 148 -2.40 3.53 -26.31
N TYR A 149 -2.99 2.54 -25.65
CA TYR A 149 -4.41 2.48 -25.35
C TYR A 149 -4.83 3.57 -24.35
N ALA A 150 -4.01 3.84 -23.34
CA ALA A 150 -4.24 4.89 -22.35
C ALA A 150 -4.24 6.32 -22.95
N ASN A 151 -3.63 6.49 -24.13
CA ASN A 151 -3.65 7.77 -24.86
C ASN A 151 -4.93 7.99 -25.70
N LEU A 152 -5.83 7.00 -25.78
CA LEU A 152 -7.11 7.17 -26.46
C LEU A 152 -8.09 7.99 -25.60
N LYS A 153 -8.80 8.93 -26.22
CA LYS A 153 -9.84 9.71 -25.52
C LYS A 153 -10.89 8.79 -24.89
N PHE A 154 -11.21 9.04 -23.62
CA PHE A 154 -12.24 8.31 -22.84
C PHE A 154 -11.96 6.81 -22.68
N ARG A 155 -10.69 6.41 -22.70
CA ARG A 155 -10.22 5.06 -22.40
C ARG A 155 -9.00 5.16 -21.50
N SER A 156 -8.87 4.20 -20.60
CA SER A 156 -7.79 4.11 -19.63
C SER A 156 -7.61 2.65 -19.25
N PHE A 157 -6.37 2.26 -18.98
CA PHE A 157 -6.04 1.00 -18.34
C PHE A 157 -4.91 1.30 -17.36
N SER A 158 -5.24 1.35 -16.07
CA SER A 158 -4.33 1.86 -15.05
C SER A 158 -3.28 0.84 -14.64
N ASP A 159 -2.18 1.31 -14.05
CA ASP A 159 -1.16 0.45 -13.45
C ASP A 159 -1.79 -0.52 -12.43
N HIS A 160 -2.76 -0.06 -11.63
CA HIS A 160 -3.52 -0.93 -10.72
C HIS A 160 -4.22 -2.08 -11.47
N GLN A 161 -4.85 -1.81 -12.62
CA GLN A 161 -5.48 -2.86 -13.43
C GLN A 161 -4.44 -3.84 -13.99
N ILE A 162 -3.24 -3.37 -14.37
CA ILE A 162 -2.12 -4.24 -14.75
C ILE A 162 -1.76 -5.18 -13.59
N VAL A 163 -1.56 -4.64 -12.39
CA VAL A 163 -1.15 -5.44 -11.22
C VAL A 163 -2.23 -6.47 -10.85
N VAL A 164 -3.49 -6.06 -10.78
CA VAL A 164 -4.62 -6.97 -10.49
C VAL A 164 -4.71 -8.08 -11.53
N LEU A 165 -4.56 -7.75 -12.82
CA LEU A 165 -4.61 -8.75 -13.89
C LEU A 165 -3.47 -9.77 -13.78
N LEU A 166 -2.25 -9.31 -13.52
CA LEU A 166 -1.09 -10.17 -13.30
C LEU A 166 -1.26 -11.07 -12.06
N ARG A 167 -1.84 -10.53 -10.99
CA ARG A 167 -2.07 -11.23 -9.73
C ARG A 167 -3.03 -12.42 -9.85
N LYS A 168 -4.02 -12.34 -10.75
CA LYS A 168 -5.01 -13.42 -10.97
C LYS A 168 -4.38 -14.77 -11.36
N SER A 169 -3.18 -14.77 -11.95
CA SER A 169 -2.64 -15.97 -12.58
C SER A 169 -1.15 -16.24 -12.34
N HIS A 170 -0.48 -15.41 -11.55
CA HIS A 170 0.95 -15.56 -11.25
C HIS A 170 1.20 -15.65 -9.75
N SER A 171 2.17 -16.48 -9.38
CA SER A 171 2.63 -16.61 -8.00
C SER A 171 3.39 -15.37 -7.54
N ASP A 172 3.51 -15.20 -6.23
CA ASP A 172 4.21 -14.07 -5.62
C ASP A 172 5.66 -14.00 -6.07
N GLU A 173 6.35 -15.14 -6.18
CA GLU A 173 7.74 -15.23 -6.63
C GLU A 173 7.90 -14.61 -8.02
N LYS A 174 7.01 -14.98 -8.96
CA LYS A 174 7.04 -14.45 -10.33
C LYS A 174 6.78 -12.95 -10.35
N LEU A 175 5.85 -12.46 -9.54
CA LEU A 175 5.51 -11.05 -9.49
C LEU A 175 6.61 -10.20 -8.84
N VAL A 176 7.28 -10.74 -7.80
CA VAL A 176 8.46 -10.11 -7.20
C VAL A 176 9.60 -10.04 -8.23
N THR A 177 9.94 -11.15 -8.90
CA THR A 177 10.98 -11.16 -9.96
C THR A 177 10.65 -10.20 -11.10
N LEU A 178 9.38 -10.16 -11.53
CA LEU A 178 8.94 -9.23 -12.57
C LEU A 178 9.10 -7.78 -12.12
N SER A 179 8.67 -7.45 -10.90
CA SER A 179 8.79 -6.09 -10.36
C SER A 179 10.26 -5.64 -10.35
N GLN A 180 11.19 -6.49 -9.92
CA GLN A 180 12.62 -6.17 -9.93
C GLN A 180 13.15 -5.93 -11.34
N SER A 181 12.74 -6.76 -12.30
CA SER A 181 13.14 -6.61 -13.71
C SER A 181 12.61 -5.31 -14.31
N LEU A 182 11.34 -4.99 -14.07
CA LEU A 182 10.71 -3.76 -14.57
C LEU A 182 11.32 -2.51 -13.93
N ARG A 183 11.70 -2.57 -12.65
CA ARG A 183 12.28 -1.42 -11.93
C ARG A 183 13.60 -0.93 -12.55
N ARG A 184 14.35 -1.83 -13.21
CA ARG A 184 15.59 -1.51 -13.95
C ARG A 184 15.33 -0.74 -15.25
N ILE A 185 14.08 -0.67 -15.71
CA ILE A 185 13.69 0.08 -16.90
C ILE A 185 13.10 1.42 -16.43
N PRO A 186 13.75 2.58 -16.71
CA PRO A 186 13.31 3.88 -16.18
C PRO A 186 11.83 4.20 -16.46
N ALA A 187 11.33 3.87 -17.66
CA ALA A 187 9.94 4.08 -18.05
C ALA A 187 8.93 3.17 -17.32
N ARG A 188 9.40 2.15 -16.57
CA ARG A 188 8.58 1.17 -15.85
C ARG A 188 8.82 1.18 -14.34
N LYS A 189 9.69 2.06 -13.84
CA LYS A 189 10.04 2.16 -12.42
C LYS A 189 8.79 2.33 -11.54
N ASN A 190 7.89 3.26 -11.89
CA ASN A 190 6.69 3.53 -11.11
C ASN A 190 5.72 2.34 -11.03
N LEU A 191 5.49 1.65 -12.16
CA LEU A 191 4.67 0.44 -12.21
C LEU A 191 5.28 -0.66 -11.32
N ALA A 192 6.59 -0.86 -11.42
CA ALA A 192 7.30 -1.86 -10.61
C ALA A 192 7.18 -1.59 -9.10
N GLU A 193 7.36 -0.34 -8.67
CA GLU A 193 7.24 0.04 -7.27
C GLU A 193 5.80 -0.07 -6.77
N MET A 194 4.81 0.25 -7.62
CA MET A 194 3.40 0.02 -7.33
C MET A 194 3.11 -1.48 -7.14
N MET A 195 3.67 -2.35 -7.99
CA MET A 195 3.55 -3.79 -7.82
C MET A 195 4.13 -4.25 -6.46
N GLN A 196 5.29 -3.73 -6.06
CA GLN A 196 5.91 -4.09 -4.78
C GLN A 196 5.03 -3.68 -3.59
N ARG A 197 4.48 -2.45 -3.59
CA ARG A 197 3.55 -2.00 -2.54
C ARG A 197 2.27 -2.85 -2.52
N TYR A 198 1.68 -3.10 -3.68
CA TYR A 198 0.49 -3.93 -3.80
C TYR A 198 0.71 -5.34 -3.24
N LEU A 199 1.86 -5.95 -3.56
CA LEU A 199 2.21 -7.28 -3.06
C LEU A 199 2.34 -7.33 -1.53
N ILE A 200 2.92 -6.31 -0.90
CA ILE A 200 3.03 -6.20 0.56
C ILE A 200 1.64 -6.18 1.21
N GLU A 201 0.74 -5.39 0.62
CA GLU A 201 -0.62 -5.20 1.10
C GLU A 201 -1.45 -6.49 0.93
N ASP A 202 -1.38 -7.10 -0.25
CA ASP A 202 -2.22 -8.21 -0.68
C ASP A 202 -1.77 -9.58 -0.13
N SER A 203 -0.46 -9.83 -0.03
CA SER A 203 0.05 -11.18 0.25
C SER A 203 1.09 -11.23 1.35
N ALA A 204 0.88 -12.12 2.33
CA ALA A 204 1.86 -12.42 3.37
C ALA A 204 3.10 -13.12 2.83
N SER A 205 2.96 -14.00 1.83
CA SER A 205 4.06 -14.78 1.26
C SER A 205 5.01 -13.91 0.40
N SER A 206 4.52 -12.81 -0.16
CA SER A 206 5.32 -11.89 -0.97
C SER A 206 6.30 -11.05 -0.15
N ARG A 207 5.97 -10.76 1.11
CA ARG A 207 6.73 -9.87 2.01
C ARG A 207 8.18 -10.31 2.22
N PRO A 208 8.46 -11.56 2.66
CA PRO A 208 9.85 -12.01 2.80
C PRO A 208 10.58 -12.06 1.45
N LEU A 209 9.89 -12.36 0.35
CA LEU A 209 10.47 -12.36 -1.00
C LEU A 209 10.90 -10.95 -1.44
N LEU A 210 10.09 -9.93 -1.13
CA LEU A 210 10.42 -8.53 -1.42
C LEU A 210 11.62 -8.04 -0.59
N ILE A 211 11.66 -8.36 0.70
CA ILE A 211 12.78 -8.05 1.58
C ILE A 211 14.07 -8.68 1.04
N ALA A 212 14.03 -9.96 0.65
CA ALA A 212 15.16 -10.64 0.03
C ALA A 212 15.58 -9.96 -1.28
N ALA A 213 14.63 -9.61 -2.14
CA ALA A 213 14.90 -8.98 -3.43
C ALA A 213 15.52 -7.58 -3.30
N TRP A 214 15.07 -6.75 -2.34
CA TRP A 214 15.69 -5.46 -2.04
C TRP A 214 17.11 -5.63 -1.52
N ARG A 215 17.33 -6.62 -0.64
CA ARG A 215 18.66 -6.93 -0.12
C ARG A 215 19.63 -7.38 -1.22
N GLU A 216 19.19 -8.29 -2.09
CA GLU A 216 19.99 -8.77 -3.23
C GLU A 216 20.32 -7.67 -4.23
N SER A 217 19.41 -6.71 -4.40
CA SER A 217 19.62 -5.54 -5.26
C SER A 217 20.41 -4.42 -4.57
N LEU A 218 20.84 -4.63 -3.32
CA LEU A 218 21.57 -3.65 -2.50
C LEU A 218 20.84 -2.31 -2.36
N GLU A 219 19.52 -2.37 -2.22
CA GLU A 219 18.70 -1.16 -2.03
C GLU A 219 19.06 -0.47 -0.73
N THR A 220 19.17 0.85 -0.72
CA THR A 220 19.40 1.55 0.55
C THR A 220 18.10 1.65 1.34
N PRO A 221 18.14 1.78 2.68
CA PRO A 221 16.95 2.07 3.48
C PRO A 221 16.17 3.29 3.01
N ASP A 222 16.84 4.30 2.46
CA ASP A 222 16.21 5.49 1.87
C ASP A 222 15.43 5.15 0.59
N GLU A 223 16.00 4.33 -0.31
CA GLU A 223 15.31 3.91 -1.52
C GLU A 223 14.11 3.01 -1.19
N VAL A 224 14.26 2.04 -0.28
CA VAL A 224 13.14 1.21 0.17
C VAL A 224 12.05 2.07 0.82
N PHE A 225 12.42 3.08 1.62
CA PHE A 225 11.45 4.01 2.19
C PHE A 225 10.69 4.78 1.10
N LYS A 226 11.37 5.25 0.04
CA LYS A 226 10.75 5.96 -1.09
C LYS A 226 9.80 5.05 -1.89
N ILE A 227 10.17 3.79 -2.09
CA ILE A 227 9.31 2.79 -2.75
C ILE A 227 8.00 2.63 -1.98
N LEU A 228 8.09 2.52 -0.65
CA LEU A 228 6.94 2.33 0.23
C LEU A 228 6.10 3.58 0.36
N TYR A 229 6.73 4.75 0.41
CA TYR A 229 6.09 6.04 0.65
C TYR A 229 6.36 7.07 -0.46
N PRO A 230 5.86 6.83 -1.69
CA PRO A 230 6.15 7.69 -2.84
C PRO A 230 5.61 9.12 -2.69
N ASN A 231 4.55 9.29 -1.88
CA ASN A 231 3.90 10.58 -1.63
C ASN A 231 4.18 11.12 -0.21
N GLY A 232 5.22 10.62 0.44
CA GLY A 232 5.48 10.87 1.86
C GLY A 232 4.79 9.84 2.76
N ALA A 233 5.31 9.71 3.98
CA ALA A 233 4.80 8.79 4.98
C ALA A 233 3.97 9.56 6.01
N THR A 234 2.81 9.00 6.37
CA THR A 234 2.03 9.47 7.53
C THR A 234 2.29 8.51 8.67
N LEU A 235 2.69 9.04 9.83
CA LEU A 235 2.94 8.22 11.01
C LEU A 235 1.67 7.51 11.46
N PRO A 236 1.74 6.22 11.82
CA PRO A 236 0.58 5.49 12.29
C PRO A 236 0.15 5.99 13.66
N ALA A 237 -1.16 6.05 13.87
CA ALA A 237 -1.81 6.37 15.14
C ALA A 237 -2.41 5.11 15.83
N ASP A 238 -1.97 3.92 15.40
CA ASP A 238 -2.44 2.63 15.89
C ASP A 238 -1.31 1.60 15.82
N LYS A 239 -1.58 0.37 16.25
CA LYS A 239 -0.71 -0.80 16.15
C LYS A 239 -0.26 -1.02 14.70
N LEU A 240 0.91 -1.64 14.54
CA LEU A 240 1.45 -2.01 13.23
C LEU A 240 0.89 -3.36 12.78
N PRO A 241 0.01 -3.44 11.77
CA PRO A 241 -0.41 -4.72 11.18
C PRO A 241 0.70 -5.36 10.33
N ASP A 242 0.54 -6.64 10.00
CA ASP A 242 1.56 -7.41 9.26
C ASP A 242 1.82 -6.92 7.84
N ASN A 243 0.83 -6.28 7.21
CA ASN A 243 0.94 -5.66 5.90
C ASN A 243 1.39 -4.19 5.98
N SER A 244 1.71 -3.68 7.17
CA SER A 244 2.20 -2.31 7.33
C SER A 244 3.50 -2.12 6.57
N GLN A 245 3.53 -1.06 5.76
CA GLN A 245 4.73 -0.61 5.06
C GLN A 245 5.84 -0.24 6.05
N PHE A 246 5.52 0.35 7.22
CA PHE A 246 6.51 0.65 8.26
C PHE A 246 7.09 -0.63 8.82
N LEU A 247 6.26 -1.63 9.09
CA LEU A 247 6.73 -2.93 9.56
C LEU A 247 7.68 -3.58 8.54
N GLN A 248 7.35 -3.54 7.25
CA GLN A 248 8.24 -4.09 6.22
C GLN A 248 9.55 -3.33 6.13
N TRP A 249 9.50 -2.00 6.24
CA TRP A 249 10.70 -1.17 6.27
C TRP A 249 11.59 -1.48 7.48
N PHE A 250 11.02 -1.64 8.68
CA PHE A 250 11.79 -2.04 9.86
C PHE A 250 12.45 -3.42 9.65
N LYS A 251 11.67 -4.43 9.24
CA LYS A 251 12.20 -5.77 8.94
C LYS A 251 13.30 -5.74 7.88
N TYR A 252 13.19 -4.87 6.88
CA TYR A 252 14.25 -4.65 5.91
C TYR A 252 15.53 -4.09 6.57
N THR A 253 15.40 -3.00 7.33
CA THR A 253 16.53 -2.32 7.97
C THR A 253 17.25 -3.18 9.00
N GLU A 254 16.56 -4.12 9.66
CA GLU A 254 17.17 -5.13 10.52
C GLU A 254 18.16 -6.03 9.78
N THR A 255 18.02 -6.18 8.46
CA THR A 255 18.95 -6.98 7.65
C THR A 255 20.05 -6.15 6.98
N TYR A 256 19.91 -4.81 7.00
CA TYR A 256 20.79 -3.90 6.25
C TYR A 256 21.95 -3.36 7.10
N TRP A 257 21.65 -2.79 8.27
CA TRP A 257 22.68 -2.17 9.11
C TRP A 257 23.37 -3.18 10.06
N PRO A 258 24.67 -2.98 10.35
CA PRO A 258 25.40 -3.76 11.36
C PRO A 258 24.67 -3.72 12.71
N VAL A 259 24.66 -4.84 13.43
CA VAL A 259 23.88 -5.03 14.66
C VAL A 259 24.18 -3.95 15.71
N ASP A 260 25.44 -3.54 15.85
CA ASP A 260 25.92 -2.57 16.83
C ASP A 260 25.51 -1.11 16.54
N THR A 261 25.18 -0.79 15.29
CA THR A 261 24.80 0.57 14.86
C THR A 261 23.37 0.67 14.36
N ARG A 262 22.67 -0.45 14.26
CA ARG A 262 21.34 -0.58 13.64
C ARG A 262 20.31 0.34 14.26
N ASP A 263 20.12 0.28 15.57
CA ASP A 263 19.05 1.01 16.25
C ASP A 263 19.28 2.52 16.15
N LEU A 264 20.53 2.97 16.36
CA LEU A 264 20.91 4.36 16.23
C LEU A 264 20.75 4.87 14.79
N SER A 265 21.10 4.05 13.80
CA SER A 265 20.95 4.38 12.38
C SER A 265 19.46 4.50 12.00
N THR A 266 18.64 3.56 12.50
CA THR A 266 17.19 3.57 12.32
C THR A 266 16.56 4.80 12.95
N PHE A 267 16.94 5.12 14.18
CA PHE A 267 16.50 6.32 14.90
C PHE A 267 16.85 7.59 14.13
N LYS A 268 18.12 7.78 13.77
CA LYS A 268 18.60 8.98 13.05
C LYS A 268 17.90 9.14 11.69
N PHE A 269 17.66 8.05 10.99
CA PHE A 269 16.93 8.08 9.72
C PHE A 269 15.51 8.64 9.92
N LEU A 270 14.76 8.12 10.90
CA LEU A 270 13.38 8.53 11.15
C LEU A 270 13.31 9.95 11.75
N GLU A 271 14.22 10.30 12.66
CA GLU A 271 14.34 11.65 13.21
C GLU A 271 14.62 12.68 12.09
N GLN A 272 15.53 12.38 11.16
CA GLN A 272 15.77 13.23 9.99
C GLN A 272 14.54 13.36 9.08
N LYS A 273 13.72 12.30 8.98
CA LYS A 273 12.58 12.25 8.07
C LYS A 273 11.35 13.01 8.58
N PHE A 274 11.04 12.87 9.87
CA PHE A 274 9.84 13.42 10.49
C PHE A 274 10.12 14.67 11.34
N GLY A 275 11.38 14.85 11.76
CA GLY A 275 11.80 15.95 12.60
C GLY A 275 11.31 15.82 14.05
N ASP A 276 11.81 16.73 14.88
CA ASP A 276 11.55 16.74 16.32
C ASP A 276 10.17 17.27 16.72
N SER A 277 9.50 17.98 15.81
CA SER A 277 8.18 18.57 16.07
C SER A 277 7.05 17.56 15.98
N ASP A 278 7.27 16.42 15.31
CA ASP A 278 6.24 15.41 15.16
C ASP A 278 6.30 14.38 16.30
N MET A 279 5.69 14.75 17.44
CA MET A 279 5.63 13.89 18.63
C MET A 279 4.95 12.54 18.36
N HIS A 280 4.20 12.39 17.25
CA HIS A 280 3.61 11.13 16.85
C HIS A 280 4.66 10.07 16.48
N ILE A 281 5.94 10.44 16.32
CA ILE A 281 7.01 9.45 16.13
C ILE A 281 7.13 8.50 17.33
N ALA A 282 6.77 8.96 18.54
CA ALA A 282 6.71 8.09 19.71
C ALA A 282 5.62 7.02 19.60
N LEU A 283 4.53 7.27 18.86
CA LEU A 283 3.48 6.29 18.62
C LEU A 283 3.96 5.19 17.68
N LEU A 284 4.71 5.56 16.63
CA LEU A 284 5.37 4.58 15.77
C LEU A 284 6.30 3.68 16.58
N PHE A 285 7.17 4.25 17.42
CA PHE A 285 8.10 3.46 18.24
C PHE A 285 7.38 2.61 19.28
N GLN A 286 6.31 3.11 19.86
CA GLN A 286 5.45 2.33 20.75
C GLN A 286 4.80 1.15 20.00
N ALA A 287 4.32 1.37 18.79
CA ALA A 287 3.72 0.34 17.97
C ALA A 287 4.75 -0.72 17.53
N VAL A 288 6.01 -0.31 17.26
CA VAL A 288 7.15 -1.22 17.03
C VAL A 288 7.43 -2.06 18.28
N LYS A 289 7.53 -1.44 19.45
CA LYS A 289 7.77 -2.12 20.73
C LYS A 289 6.70 -3.16 21.06
N GLN A 290 5.45 -2.91 20.69
CA GLN A 290 4.34 -3.85 20.90
C GLN A 290 4.38 -5.07 19.97
N ARG A 291 5.31 -5.14 19.02
CA ARG A 291 5.55 -6.32 18.18
C ARG A 291 6.60 -7.18 18.85
N GLN A 292 6.25 -8.42 19.19
CA GLN A 292 7.18 -9.34 19.87
C GLN A 292 8.51 -9.48 19.12
N GLU A 293 8.48 -9.49 17.78
CA GLU A 293 9.69 -9.64 16.98
C GLU A 293 10.56 -8.37 16.89
N LEU A 294 10.03 -7.20 17.29
CA LEU A 294 10.74 -5.91 17.26
C LEU A 294 10.78 -5.22 18.64
N GLU A 295 10.43 -5.92 19.73
CA GLU A 295 10.29 -5.32 21.06
C GLU A 295 11.56 -4.59 21.48
N THR A 296 12.72 -5.22 21.33
CA THR A 296 14.03 -4.66 21.68
C THR A 296 14.39 -3.44 20.84
N LEU A 297 14.05 -3.46 19.54
CA LEU A 297 14.26 -2.30 18.67
C LEU A 297 13.37 -1.15 19.11
N GLY A 298 12.08 -1.41 19.37
CA GLY A 298 11.14 -0.40 19.84
C GLY A 298 11.59 0.25 21.16
N ASP A 299 12.05 -0.56 22.12
CA ASP A 299 12.65 -0.09 23.39
C ASP A 299 13.83 0.85 23.17
N SER A 300 14.73 0.47 22.27
CA SER A 300 15.92 1.24 21.92
C SER A 300 15.55 2.58 21.27
N LEU A 301 14.63 2.56 20.29
CA LEU A 301 14.13 3.76 19.61
C LEU A 301 13.43 4.73 20.57
N GLN A 302 12.59 4.22 21.48
CA GLN A 302 11.96 5.05 22.52
C GLN A 302 12.98 5.63 23.49
N SER A 303 13.95 4.84 23.93
CA SER A 303 14.99 5.31 24.85
C SER A 303 15.81 6.46 24.24
N LEU A 304 16.18 6.33 22.96
CA LEU A 304 16.87 7.38 22.20
C LEU A 304 16.00 8.64 22.10
N LEU A 305 14.74 8.50 21.68
CA LEU A 305 13.79 9.61 21.56
C LEU A 305 13.57 10.34 22.90
N PHE A 306 13.32 9.57 23.97
CA PHE A 306 13.00 10.12 25.28
C PHE A 306 14.19 10.81 25.92
N ASN A 307 15.42 10.35 25.68
CA ASN A 307 16.62 11.08 26.07
C ASN A 307 16.70 12.43 25.34
N THR A 308 16.49 12.45 24.02
CA THR A 308 16.42 13.69 23.24
C THR A 308 15.36 14.66 23.79
N TRP A 309 14.17 14.17 24.13
CA TRP A 309 13.09 14.99 24.69
C TRP A 309 13.43 15.53 26.10
N VAL A 310 14.05 14.71 26.96
CA VAL A 310 14.53 15.16 28.29
C VAL A 310 15.59 16.25 28.16
N ASP A 311 16.53 16.11 27.23
CA ASP A 311 17.58 17.11 26.97
C ASP A 311 16.98 18.44 26.49
N LYS A 312 15.92 18.36 25.67
CA LYS A 312 15.11 19.51 25.22
C LYS A 312 14.14 20.05 26.28
N LYS A 313 14.15 19.49 27.49
CA LYS A 313 13.30 19.90 28.62
C LYS A 313 11.80 19.77 28.34
N PHE A 314 11.41 18.87 27.45
CA PHE A 314 10.00 18.53 27.26
C PHE A 314 9.50 17.85 28.54
N THR A 315 8.41 18.35 29.12
CA THR A 315 7.78 17.73 30.29
C THR A 315 6.75 16.71 29.82
N PRO A 316 6.39 15.72 30.64
CA PRO A 316 5.30 14.80 30.32
C PRO A 316 3.98 15.54 29.99
N GLY A 317 3.64 16.59 30.73
CA GLY A 317 2.48 17.44 30.41
C GLY A 317 2.59 18.18 29.07
N PHE A 318 3.78 18.65 28.69
CA PHE A 318 4.00 19.21 27.35
C PHE A 318 3.78 18.14 26.27
N VAL A 319 4.38 16.96 26.39
CA VAL A 319 4.19 15.87 25.43
C VAL A 319 2.72 15.46 25.34
N GLN A 320 2.01 15.36 26.47
CA GLN A 320 0.56 15.10 26.49
C GLN A 320 -0.20 16.13 25.65
N SER A 321 0.12 17.42 25.78
CA SER A 321 -0.54 18.48 25.01
C SER A 321 -0.26 18.41 23.50
N GLN A 322 0.91 17.90 23.10
CA GLN A 322 1.27 17.74 21.69
C GLN A 322 0.64 16.48 21.08
N LEU A 323 0.41 15.45 21.88
CA LEU A 323 -0.31 14.22 21.50
C LEU A 323 -1.84 14.34 21.66
N ALA A 324 -2.35 15.56 21.86
CA ALA A 324 -3.76 15.79 22.15
C ALA A 324 -4.66 15.24 21.03
N LEU A 325 -5.69 14.50 21.44
CA LEU A 325 -6.63 13.86 20.52
C LEU A 325 -7.76 14.83 20.13
N PRO A 326 -8.39 14.62 18.97
CA PRO A 326 -9.57 15.38 18.57
C PRO A 326 -10.65 15.35 19.65
N TRP A 327 -11.46 16.42 19.71
CA TRP A 327 -12.61 16.54 20.63
C TRP A 327 -12.25 16.54 22.12
N GLY A 328 -10.97 16.70 22.46
CA GLY A 328 -10.52 16.77 23.86
C GLY A 328 -10.55 15.43 24.60
N ILE A 329 -10.51 14.31 23.87
CA ILE A 329 -10.40 12.98 24.49
C ILE A 329 -9.08 12.92 25.28
N ALA A 330 -9.19 12.64 26.57
CA ALA A 330 -8.02 12.46 27.42
C ALA A 330 -7.32 11.13 27.06
N ILE A 331 -6.02 11.19 26.77
CA ILE A 331 -5.20 10.03 26.38
C ILE A 331 -5.36 8.86 27.36
N PHE A 332 -5.42 9.13 28.66
CA PHE A 332 -5.56 8.09 29.69
C PHE A 332 -6.98 7.54 29.87
N LYS A 333 -7.95 7.98 29.07
CA LYS A 333 -9.26 7.31 28.92
C LYS A 333 -9.26 6.23 27.84
N LEU A 334 -8.21 6.18 27.01
CA LEU A 334 -8.01 5.09 26.06
C LEU A 334 -7.64 3.80 26.80
N GLY A 335 -7.78 2.66 26.12
CA GLY A 335 -7.39 1.38 26.68
C GLY A 335 -5.89 1.33 26.99
N LYS A 336 -5.48 0.63 28.05
CA LYS A 336 -4.05 0.51 28.45
C LYS A 336 -3.13 -0.06 27.36
N GLY A 337 -3.68 -0.78 26.38
CA GLY A 337 -2.92 -1.30 25.24
C GLY A 337 -2.80 -0.33 24.06
N ASP A 338 -3.45 0.83 24.13
CA ASP A 338 -3.43 1.86 23.10
C ASP A 338 -2.05 2.50 23.00
N VAL A 339 -1.62 2.81 21.77
CA VAL A 339 -0.29 3.37 21.50
C VAL A 339 -0.11 4.76 22.11
N PHE A 340 -1.15 5.59 22.16
CA PHE A 340 -1.10 6.91 22.80
C PHE A 340 -0.95 6.78 24.31
N TYR A 341 -1.75 5.91 24.94
CA TYR A 341 -1.68 5.66 26.38
C TYR A 341 -0.27 5.22 26.76
N ARG A 342 0.25 4.19 26.07
CA ARG A 342 1.53 3.59 26.37
C ARG A 342 2.70 4.53 26.10
N ALA A 343 2.69 5.26 24.99
CA ALA A 343 3.76 6.21 24.69
C ALA A 343 3.87 7.30 25.77
N LEU A 344 2.74 7.85 26.23
CA LEU A 344 2.73 8.88 27.28
C LEU A 344 3.09 8.29 28.66
N GLU A 345 2.57 7.12 29.01
CA GLU A 345 2.92 6.41 30.24
C GLU A 345 4.44 6.15 30.31
N GLU A 346 5.00 5.56 29.27
CA GLU A 346 6.41 5.17 29.24
C GLU A 346 7.35 6.39 29.25
N TYR A 347 7.00 7.45 28.53
CA TYR A 347 7.75 8.70 28.61
C TYR A 347 7.69 9.31 30.02
N THR A 348 6.51 9.31 30.65
CA THR A 348 6.33 9.81 32.02
C THR A 348 7.22 9.06 33.02
N ILE A 349 7.29 7.73 32.89
CA ILE A 349 8.14 6.87 33.72
C ILE A 349 9.62 7.16 33.43
N HIS A 350 10.03 7.25 32.16
CA HIS A 350 11.42 7.54 31.76
C HIS A 350 11.88 8.89 32.30
N TYR A 351 11.09 9.94 32.09
CA TYR A 351 11.33 11.29 32.56
C TYR A 351 11.50 11.35 34.08
N THR A 352 10.59 10.69 34.81
CA THR A 352 10.66 10.60 36.28
C THR A 352 11.92 9.87 36.73
N GLY A 353 12.33 8.80 36.04
CA GLY A 353 13.54 8.07 36.35
C GLY A 353 14.81 8.92 36.16
N LYS A 354 14.81 9.82 35.19
CA LYS A 354 15.94 10.74 34.92
C LYS A 354 16.02 11.90 35.92
N LEU A 355 14.89 12.44 36.37
CA LEU A 355 14.87 13.72 37.11
C LEU A 355 14.33 13.63 38.56
N GLY A 356 13.51 12.63 38.88
CA GLY A 356 12.79 12.53 40.16
C GLY A 356 13.43 11.58 41.19
N GLY A 357 14.47 10.83 40.81
CA GLY A 357 15.10 9.84 41.69
C GLY A 357 14.24 8.60 41.95
N LYS A 358 14.78 7.66 42.73
CA LYS A 358 14.19 6.31 42.89
C LYS A 358 12.83 6.31 43.59
N GLU A 359 12.66 7.11 44.63
CA GLU A 359 11.41 7.14 45.41
C GLU A 359 10.24 7.74 44.61
N VAL A 360 10.46 8.85 43.90
CA VAL A 360 9.41 9.43 43.06
C VAL A 360 9.06 8.50 41.90
N LEU A 361 10.05 7.85 41.28
CA LEU A 361 9.81 6.85 40.24
C LEU A 361 8.95 5.69 40.74
N LYS A 362 9.21 5.20 41.96
CA LYS A 362 8.41 4.14 42.59
C LYS A 362 6.97 4.60 42.80
N THR A 363 6.76 5.83 43.28
CA THR A 363 5.42 6.43 43.43
C THR A 363 4.68 6.55 42.10
N VAL A 364 5.32 7.11 41.08
CA VAL A 364 4.74 7.28 39.73
C VAL A 364 4.33 5.93 39.13
N ARG A 365 5.20 4.91 39.21
CA ARG A 365 4.86 3.55 38.76
C ARG A 365 3.69 2.95 39.55
N GLY A 366 3.66 3.17 40.87
CA GLY A 366 2.56 2.72 41.71
C GLY A 366 1.22 3.38 41.33
N LEU A 367 1.23 4.65 40.91
CA LEU A 367 0.01 5.33 40.47
C LEU A 367 -0.52 4.78 39.14
N PHE A 368 0.35 4.50 38.16
CA PHE A 368 -0.05 3.81 36.93
C PHE A 368 -0.62 2.41 37.22
N ALA A 369 0.01 1.64 38.11
CA ALA A 369 -0.46 0.31 38.49
C ALA A 369 -1.85 0.34 39.18
N ASN A 370 -2.18 1.43 39.87
CA ASN A 370 -3.45 1.62 40.59
C ASN A 370 -4.48 2.46 39.80
N ASP A 371 -4.36 2.53 38.47
CA ASP A 371 -5.32 3.24 37.61
C ASP A 371 -5.47 4.75 37.92
N LYS A 372 -4.38 5.38 38.35
CA LYS A 372 -4.27 6.83 38.63
C LYS A 372 -3.26 7.53 37.70
N PRO A 373 -3.39 7.40 36.37
CA PRO A 373 -2.38 7.91 35.43
C PRO A 373 -2.30 9.45 35.40
N ASP A 374 -3.42 10.16 35.62
CA ASP A 374 -3.41 11.63 35.68
C ASP A 374 -2.64 12.15 36.91
N GLU A 375 -2.75 11.50 38.07
CA GLU A 375 -1.96 11.81 39.27
C GLU A 375 -0.46 11.55 39.01
N ALA A 376 -0.15 10.43 38.35
CA ALA A 376 1.22 10.07 38.00
C ALA A 376 1.87 11.12 37.09
N LEU A 377 1.14 11.55 36.06
CA LEU A 377 1.56 12.58 35.12
C LEU A 377 1.75 13.94 35.80
N ALA A 378 0.84 14.33 36.68
CA ALA A 378 0.93 15.59 37.42
C ALA A 378 2.18 15.64 38.32
N ILE A 379 2.51 14.56 39.03
CA ILE A 379 3.74 14.47 39.83
C ILE A 379 4.97 14.63 38.93
N ALA A 380 5.05 13.85 37.85
CA ALA A 380 6.19 13.85 36.95
C ALA A 380 6.40 15.22 36.27
N THR A 381 5.33 15.87 35.84
CA THR A 381 5.37 17.19 35.16
C THR A 381 5.92 18.29 36.06
N ASN A 382 5.71 18.19 37.37
CA ASN A 382 6.18 19.18 38.34
C ASN A 382 7.67 19.03 38.72
N LEU A 383 8.36 17.97 38.28
CA LEU A 383 9.78 17.76 38.61
C LEU A 383 10.68 18.87 38.06
N ALA A 384 10.36 19.43 36.89
CA ALA A 384 11.13 20.54 36.29
C ALA A 384 11.02 21.87 37.07
N ARG A 385 10.01 22.03 37.93
CA ARG A 385 9.85 23.24 38.76
C ARG A 385 10.74 23.23 40.01
N ASN A 386 11.29 22.06 40.36
CA ASN A 386 12.04 21.83 41.60
C ASN A 386 13.55 21.67 41.36
N GLN A 387 14.02 21.90 40.12
CA GLN A 387 15.43 21.95 39.71
C GLN A 387 15.73 23.36 39.20
#